data_AF-A0AAY4BXM3-F1
#
_entry.id   AF-A0AAY4BXM3-F1
#
_cell.length_a   1.000
_cell.length_b   1.000
_cell.length_c   1.000
_cell.angle_alpha   90.00
_cell.angle_beta   90.00
_cell.angle_gamma   90.00
#
_symmetry.space_group_name_H-M   'P 1'
#
loop_
_entity.id
_entity.type
_entity.pdbx_description
1 polymer ?
#
loop_
_entity_poly.entity_id
_entity_poly.type
_entity_poly.pdbx_seq_one_letter_code
_entity_poly.pdbx_strand_id
1 'polypeptide(L)'
;AIAQNVSDMATKVEQILQRATGRGSGWPRGAMCVFCHHAARESSTSQCDVPKDPHYPDCPSKVDWMRARWTSDPCYSFYGVDGSDCSFLVYLSEVEWFCPPLAWRNHSSTPSVRTTPSSQILVHVGFLTEESGDVFSPKVLKGGPLGEMVQWSDILAALYVLGHDLKISVSVKELQRFLGVPPGRGNCPLTGRLPFDLIYTDYHGLQQMKQQMGISLKKHKCHIRVIDSFGTEPAYNHEEYATQHNYRTNWGYWNLNCRQFMTMFPHTPDNSFMGFVAEVMNETDKRITRLNKVDSMAVVYGKEPSMWKGKEKFLAILHRYMEIHGTVYYEAQRPPEVPAFVKNHGLLPQQELQQLLRKAKLFIGFGFPYEGPAPLEAIANGCIFLQPKFQPSHSSLNHEFFRGKPTSRQVSSQHPYAQQYIGRPHVLTVDFNDSRQFEDAVHEVMRTQVDPFLPYEYTCEGMLESALVWAPNITAPACWPPLSAMQLLLAQEGVSCVGSCQVEGLICEPAFFPFINNPEAFTGLRVHCEALEAEVNHIFPAVSVEPGECFLQKEPLLYSCAGVQAKHRRLCPCRDFLRGQVAMCKDCV
;
A
#
# COMPACT_ATOMS: atom_id res chain seq x y z
N ALA A 1 7.76 22.77 6.03
CA ALA A 1 6.53 22.85 6.85
C ALA A 1 5.74 21.56 7.01
N ILE A 2 5.25 20.84 5.98
CA ILE A 2 5.07 19.37 6.18
C ILE A 2 6.47 18.75 6.31
N ALA A 3 7.53 19.35 5.78
CA ALA A 3 8.90 19.09 6.21
C ALA A 3 9.19 19.32 7.69
N GLN A 4 8.58 20.33 8.33
CA GLN A 4 8.70 20.57 9.77
C GLN A 4 7.76 19.65 10.52
N ASN A 5 6.59 19.30 9.98
CA ASN A 5 5.64 18.37 10.56
C ASN A 5 6.08 16.92 10.36
N VAL A 6 6.96 16.65 9.39
CA VAL A 6 7.73 15.42 9.17
C VAL A 6 9.00 15.49 9.98
N SER A 7 9.57 16.66 10.26
CA SER A 7 10.59 16.81 11.28
C SER A 7 9.97 16.64 12.67
N ASP A 8 8.71 17.02 12.90
CA ASP A 8 7.97 16.89 14.17
C ASP A 8 7.26 15.55 14.26
N MET A 9 6.91 14.91 13.13
CA MET A 9 6.54 13.49 13.06
C MET A 9 7.78 12.63 13.13
N ALA A 10 8.91 13.02 12.55
CA ALA A 10 10.20 12.38 12.81
C ALA A 10 10.58 12.64 14.26
N THR A 11 10.30 13.80 14.86
CA THR A 11 10.55 14.06 16.29
C THR A 11 9.52 13.35 17.17
N LYS A 12 8.27 13.15 16.74
CA LYS A 12 7.24 12.38 17.47
C LYS A 12 7.46 10.88 17.31
N VAL A 13 7.82 10.41 16.12
CA VAL A 13 8.32 9.06 15.84
C VAL A 13 9.62 8.88 16.60
N GLU A 14 10.52 9.86 16.68
CA GLU A 14 11.75 9.83 17.46
C GLU A 14 11.49 9.92 18.96
N GLN A 15 10.44 10.61 19.42
CA GLN A 15 9.97 10.60 20.81
C GLN A 15 9.26 9.28 21.16
N ILE A 16 8.54 8.68 20.21
CA ILE A 16 7.94 7.33 20.31
C ILE A 16 9.07 6.28 20.29
N LEU A 17 10.09 6.45 19.44
CA LEU A 17 11.31 5.64 19.34
C LEU A 17 12.16 5.80 20.62
N GLN A 18 12.29 7.01 21.18
CA GLN A 18 12.99 7.29 22.44
C GLN A 18 12.23 6.70 23.64
N ARG A 19 10.89 6.68 23.60
CA ARG A 19 10.06 6.02 24.63
C ARG A 19 10.07 4.49 24.49
N ALA A 20 10.14 3.96 23.27
CA ALA A 20 10.25 2.52 22.98
C ALA A 20 11.67 1.98 23.28
N THR A 21 12.71 2.80 23.10
CA THR A 21 14.11 2.48 23.47
C THR A 21 14.44 2.81 24.93
N GLY A 22 13.65 3.67 25.59
CA GLY A 22 13.88 4.16 26.96
C GLY A 22 13.41 3.24 28.11
N ARG A 23 12.74 2.11 27.83
CA ARG A 23 12.56 1.05 28.85
C ARG A 23 13.81 0.16 28.92
N GLY A 24 14.89 0.77 29.39
CA GLY A 24 16.06 0.04 29.88
C GLY A 24 15.74 -0.65 31.20
N SER A 25 15.27 -1.90 31.16
CA SER A 25 15.67 -2.83 32.21
C SER A 25 17.08 -3.29 31.86
N GLY A 26 18.05 -2.91 32.68
CA GLY A 26 19.46 -3.26 32.51
C GLY A 26 19.63 -4.74 32.20
N TRP A 27 20.21 -5.03 31.04
CA TRP A 27 20.70 -6.36 30.75
C TRP A 27 21.86 -6.67 31.70
N PRO A 28 21.91 -7.85 32.33
CA PRO A 28 23.12 -8.29 33.01
C PRO A 28 24.24 -8.37 31.99
N ARG A 29 25.41 -7.82 32.34
CA ARG A 29 26.65 -8.12 31.63
C ARG A 29 26.84 -9.64 31.66
N GLY A 30 26.86 -10.27 30.48
CA GLY A 30 27.18 -11.69 30.32
C GLY A 30 26.01 -12.55 29.83
N ALA A 31 25.67 -12.44 28.54
CA ALA A 31 25.06 -13.53 27.80
C ALA A 31 26.02 -13.88 26.66
N MET A 32 27.00 -14.70 27.01
CA MET A 32 27.81 -15.48 26.07
C MET A 32 26.84 -16.27 25.18
N CYS A 33 27.11 -16.29 23.88
CA CYS A 33 26.40 -17.11 22.92
C CYS A 33 26.26 -18.56 23.45
N VAL A 34 25.03 -19.06 23.68
CA VAL A 34 24.78 -20.47 24.07
C VAL A 34 24.79 -21.38 22.84
N PHE A 35 25.66 -21.07 21.89
CA PHE A 35 26.04 -21.97 20.79
C PHE A 35 27.56 -21.91 20.64
N CYS A 36 28.28 -22.31 21.69
CA CYS A 36 29.64 -22.85 21.57
C CYS A 36 30.02 -23.60 22.85
N HIS A 37 30.73 -24.71 22.65
CA HIS A 37 31.19 -25.71 23.63
C HIS A 37 30.13 -26.68 24.17
N HIS A 38 29.80 -27.67 23.36
CA HIS A 38 29.94 -29.04 23.85
C HIS A 38 31.13 -29.67 23.14
N ALA A 39 32.22 -29.85 23.89
CA ALA A 39 33.32 -30.69 23.49
C ALA A 39 32.76 -32.10 23.31
N ALA A 40 32.64 -32.56 22.07
CA ALA A 40 32.40 -33.95 21.78
C ALA A 40 33.60 -34.73 22.30
N ARG A 41 33.34 -35.63 23.26
CA ARG A 41 34.24 -36.71 23.60
C ARG A 41 34.60 -37.45 22.32
N GLU A 42 35.89 -37.69 22.12
CA GLU A 42 36.42 -38.57 21.09
C GLU A 42 35.75 -39.94 21.16
N SER A 43 35.02 -40.28 20.11
CA SER A 43 34.85 -41.66 19.67
C SER A 43 35.17 -41.72 18.18
N SER A 44 36.11 -42.58 17.84
CA SER A 44 36.72 -42.81 16.54
C SER A 44 35.73 -42.98 15.37
N THR A 45 36.08 -42.33 14.25
CA THR A 45 35.75 -42.67 12.85
C THR A 45 34.28 -42.83 12.47
N SER A 46 33.71 -41.76 11.90
CA SER A 46 33.01 -41.85 10.62
C SER A 46 33.10 -40.49 9.94
N GLN A 47 33.79 -40.44 8.80
CA GLN A 47 33.54 -39.43 7.76
C GLN A 47 32.02 -39.35 7.59
N CYS A 48 31.40 -38.16 7.67
CA CYS A 48 29.95 -38.09 7.46
C CYS A 48 29.66 -38.50 6.01
N ASP A 49 29.22 -39.74 5.83
CA ASP A 49 28.96 -40.29 4.51
C ASP A 49 27.77 -39.56 3.88
N VAL A 50 27.97 -39.10 2.65
CA VAL A 50 26.95 -38.32 1.93
C VAL A 50 25.75 -39.21 1.58
N PRO A 51 24.55 -38.93 2.12
CA PRO A 51 23.38 -39.78 1.91
C PRO A 51 22.96 -39.81 0.44
N LYS A 52 22.68 -41.01 -0.07
CA LYS A 52 22.05 -41.21 -1.38
C LYS A 52 20.59 -41.63 -1.18
N ASP A 53 19.79 -40.71 -0.63
CA ASP A 53 18.36 -40.92 -0.40
C ASP A 53 17.55 -40.51 -1.64
N PRO A 54 16.72 -41.40 -2.21
CA PRO A 54 15.84 -41.06 -3.33
C PRO A 54 14.89 -39.88 -3.08
N HIS A 55 14.54 -39.56 -1.82
CA HIS A 55 13.70 -38.40 -1.47
C HIS A 55 14.49 -37.07 -1.43
N TYR A 56 15.82 -37.14 -1.42
CA TYR A 56 16.73 -35.99 -1.43
C TYR A 56 17.78 -36.17 -2.55
N PRO A 57 17.36 -36.22 -3.83
CA PRO A 57 18.22 -36.58 -4.95
C PRO A 57 19.35 -35.57 -5.19
N ASP A 58 19.18 -34.33 -4.75
CA ASP A 58 20.14 -33.24 -4.91
C ASP A 58 21.20 -33.19 -3.79
N CYS A 59 21.06 -34.00 -2.73
CA CYS A 59 21.99 -33.97 -1.60
C CYS A 59 23.47 -34.20 -2.02
N PRO A 60 23.80 -35.23 -2.82
CA PRO A 60 25.20 -35.49 -3.18
C PRO A 60 25.82 -34.39 -4.04
N SER A 61 25.09 -33.90 -5.04
CA SER A 61 25.57 -32.85 -5.94
C SER A 61 25.74 -31.51 -5.21
N LYS A 62 24.90 -31.23 -4.21
CA LYS A 62 25.03 -30.05 -3.33
C LYS A 62 26.21 -30.15 -2.38
N VAL A 63 26.50 -31.32 -1.81
CA VAL A 63 27.72 -31.52 -1.00
C VAL A 63 28.97 -31.33 -1.86
N ASP A 64 29.00 -31.86 -3.08
CA ASP A 64 30.12 -31.64 -4.02
C ASP A 64 30.28 -30.16 -4.40
N TRP A 65 29.16 -29.45 -4.57
CA TRP A 65 29.18 -28.01 -4.78
C TRP A 65 29.77 -27.26 -3.57
N MET A 66 29.36 -27.64 -2.34
CA MET A 66 29.88 -27.04 -1.10
C MET A 66 31.38 -27.26 -0.96
N ARG A 67 31.91 -28.46 -1.23
CA ARG A 67 33.37 -28.72 -1.21
C ARG A 67 34.16 -27.73 -2.06
N ALA A 68 33.64 -27.38 -3.24
CA ALA A 68 34.32 -26.48 -4.16
C ALA A 68 34.06 -25.00 -3.87
N ARG A 69 32.95 -24.64 -3.23
CA ARG A 69 32.42 -23.27 -3.23
C ARG A 69 31.88 -22.76 -1.90
N TRP A 70 32.02 -23.48 -0.80
CA TRP A 70 31.52 -23.01 0.51
C TRP A 70 32.22 -21.73 1.00
N THR A 71 33.40 -21.37 0.49
CA THR A 71 34.06 -20.09 0.81
C THR A 71 33.59 -18.93 -0.09
N SER A 72 32.75 -19.21 -1.08
CA SER A 72 32.24 -18.19 -2.02
C SER A 72 31.33 -17.17 -1.35
N ASP A 73 30.75 -17.51 -0.19
CA ASP A 73 29.91 -16.62 0.59
C ASP A 73 30.22 -16.72 2.09
N PRO A 74 30.45 -15.60 2.81
CA PRO A 74 30.62 -15.61 4.26
C PRO A 74 29.41 -16.18 5.05
N CYS A 75 28.26 -16.37 4.41
CA CYS A 75 27.07 -16.95 5.01
C CYS A 75 27.27 -18.41 5.45
N TYR A 76 28.06 -19.18 4.72
CA TYR A 76 28.30 -20.59 5.04
C TYR A 76 29.07 -20.73 6.36
N SER A 77 30.14 -19.94 6.53
CA SER A 77 30.92 -19.94 7.78
C SER A 77 30.12 -19.40 8.96
N PHE A 78 29.21 -18.44 8.73
CA PHE A 78 28.27 -17.97 9.75
C PHE A 78 27.37 -19.08 10.30
N TYR A 79 26.91 -20.00 9.45
CA TYR A 79 26.14 -21.19 9.87
C TYR A 79 27.00 -22.34 10.40
N GLY A 80 28.29 -22.11 10.66
CA GLY A 80 29.19 -23.11 11.22
C GLY A 80 29.75 -24.09 10.19
N VAL A 81 29.68 -23.77 8.89
CA VAL A 81 30.43 -24.52 7.86
C VAL A 81 31.91 -24.24 8.02
N ASP A 82 32.68 -25.29 8.23
CA ASP A 82 34.12 -25.26 8.51
C ASP A 82 34.97 -25.90 7.39
N GLY A 83 34.33 -26.35 6.31
CA GLY A 83 34.97 -27.02 5.18
C GLY A 83 34.97 -28.55 5.26
N SER A 84 34.47 -29.15 6.33
CA SER A 84 34.28 -30.60 6.45
C SER A 84 32.96 -31.08 5.82
N ASP A 85 32.94 -32.31 5.32
CA ASP A 85 31.71 -32.94 4.80
C ASP A 85 30.59 -33.00 5.86
N CYS A 86 30.96 -33.15 7.13
CA CYS A 86 30.02 -33.12 8.24
C CYS A 86 29.34 -31.75 8.39
N SER A 87 30.09 -30.65 8.30
CA SER A 87 29.48 -29.32 8.39
C SER A 87 28.67 -28.95 7.13
N PHE A 88 29.05 -29.46 5.95
CA PHE A 88 28.23 -29.36 4.74
C PHE A 88 26.91 -30.11 4.89
N LEU A 89 26.94 -31.34 5.41
CA LEU A 89 25.73 -32.15 5.60
C LEU A 89 24.81 -31.57 6.67
N VAL A 90 25.35 -31.01 7.76
CA VAL A 90 24.56 -30.28 8.76
C VAL A 90 23.90 -29.06 8.11
N TYR A 91 24.65 -28.26 7.36
CA TYR A 91 24.11 -27.09 6.66
C TYR A 91 23.03 -27.48 5.63
N LEU A 92 23.31 -28.45 4.76
CA LEU A 92 22.37 -28.86 3.71
C LEU A 92 21.15 -29.62 4.25
N SER A 93 21.21 -30.19 5.46
CA SER A 93 20.05 -30.86 6.08
C SER A 93 19.22 -29.95 6.97
N GLU A 94 19.86 -29.11 7.77
CA GLU A 94 19.18 -28.30 8.79
C GLU A 94 18.90 -26.86 8.33
N VAL A 95 19.62 -26.37 7.31
CA VAL A 95 19.50 -25.00 6.79
C VAL A 95 18.80 -24.97 5.43
N GLU A 96 19.35 -25.66 4.44
CA GLU A 96 18.81 -25.62 3.07
C GLU A 96 17.86 -26.76 2.72
N TRP A 97 17.80 -27.81 3.55
CA TRP A 97 16.93 -28.99 3.38
C TRP A 97 17.15 -29.76 2.07
N PHE A 98 18.32 -29.64 1.45
CA PHE A 98 18.74 -30.46 0.31
C PHE A 98 19.15 -31.89 0.73
N CYS A 99 19.44 -32.12 2.01
CA CYS A 99 19.81 -33.41 2.58
C CYS A 99 18.83 -33.85 3.70
N PRO A 100 18.73 -35.16 3.98
CA PRO A 100 17.86 -35.66 5.05
C PRO A 100 18.35 -35.20 6.44
N PRO A 101 17.43 -34.93 7.40
CA PRO A 101 17.79 -34.58 8.79
C PRO A 101 18.67 -35.65 9.44
N LEU A 102 19.68 -35.21 10.21
CA LEU A 102 20.69 -36.10 10.78
C LEU A 102 20.20 -36.74 12.10
N ALA A 103 19.93 -38.05 12.06
CA ALA A 103 19.34 -38.82 13.17
C ALA A 103 20.11 -38.76 14.51
N TRP A 104 21.40 -38.37 14.50
CA TRP A 104 22.25 -38.25 15.69
C TRP A 104 22.14 -36.88 16.40
N ARG A 105 21.29 -35.97 15.90
CA ARG A 105 20.98 -34.69 16.56
C ARG A 105 19.56 -34.69 17.15
N ASN A 106 19.45 -34.35 18.44
CA ASN A 106 18.17 -34.33 19.15
C ASN A 106 17.26 -33.19 18.66
N HIS A 107 16.15 -33.54 18.00
CA HIS A 107 15.12 -32.59 17.56
C HIS A 107 14.05 -32.37 18.64
N SER A 108 14.42 -31.87 19.81
CA SER A 108 13.42 -31.42 20.80
C SER A 108 13.02 -29.98 20.51
N SER A 109 11.90 -29.77 19.82
CA SER A 109 11.26 -28.45 19.71
C SER A 109 10.38 -28.20 20.93
N THR A 110 10.67 -27.16 21.69
CA THR A 110 9.83 -26.70 22.81
C THR A 110 8.59 -25.96 22.26
N PRO A 111 7.36 -26.31 22.68
CA PRO A 111 6.19 -25.50 22.39
C PRO A 111 6.13 -24.34 23.39
N SER A 112 6.31 -23.10 22.92
CA SER A 112 6.03 -21.93 23.76
C SER A 112 4.53 -21.63 23.78
N VAL A 113 4.00 -21.63 25.00
CA VAL A 113 2.62 -21.35 25.37
C VAL A 113 2.28 -19.88 25.02
N ARG A 114 1.22 -19.66 24.24
CA ARG A 114 0.68 -18.32 23.93
C ARG A 114 -0.39 -17.93 24.96
N THR A 115 -0.20 -16.81 25.65
CA THR A 115 -1.23 -16.12 26.44
C THR A 115 -1.41 -14.68 25.94
N THR A 116 -2.29 -14.47 24.95
CA THR A 116 -2.95 -13.21 24.46
C THR A 116 -2.07 -12.00 24.02
N PRO A 117 -2.57 -11.01 23.22
CA PRO A 117 -2.62 -11.02 21.75
C PRO A 117 -1.78 -9.89 21.09
N SER A 118 -0.61 -9.52 21.64
CA SER A 118 0.27 -8.53 20.98
C SER A 118 1.13 -9.19 19.91
N SER A 119 1.05 -8.70 18.67
CA SER A 119 1.91 -9.15 17.57
C SER A 119 3.19 -8.34 17.49
N GLN A 120 4.26 -9.02 17.09
CA GLN A 120 5.54 -8.41 16.76
C GLN A 120 5.48 -7.91 15.32
N ILE A 121 5.52 -6.59 15.11
CA ILE A 121 5.39 -5.98 13.78
C ILE A 121 6.67 -5.23 13.43
N LEU A 122 7.23 -5.53 12.26
CA LEU A 122 8.28 -4.73 11.66
C LEU A 122 7.65 -3.69 10.74
N VAL A 123 8.03 -2.43 10.91
CA VAL A 123 7.71 -1.33 10.00
C VAL A 123 9.00 -0.85 9.38
N HIS A 124 9.19 -1.12 8.09
CA HIS A 124 10.38 -0.75 7.35
C HIS A 124 10.04 0.23 6.23
N VAL A 125 10.43 1.50 6.43
CA VAL A 125 10.14 2.61 5.51
C VAL A 125 11.31 2.75 4.54
N GLY A 126 11.24 2.01 3.43
CA GLY A 126 12.34 1.84 2.49
C GLY A 126 12.66 3.09 1.68
N PHE A 127 11.69 3.95 1.38
CA PHE A 127 11.98 5.17 0.61
C PHE A 127 12.82 6.21 1.41
N LEU A 128 12.87 6.08 2.74
CA LEU A 128 13.69 6.94 3.63
C LEU A 128 15.13 6.47 3.80
N THR A 129 15.48 5.28 3.29
CA THR A 129 16.83 4.72 3.43
C THR A 129 17.81 5.42 2.49
N GLU A 130 19.08 5.50 2.88
CA GLU A 130 20.15 6.06 2.04
C GLU A 130 20.25 5.38 0.66
N GLU A 131 20.03 4.06 0.62
CA GLU A 131 20.12 3.23 -0.59
C GLU A 131 19.04 3.54 -1.63
N SER A 132 17.91 4.15 -1.21
CA SER A 132 16.86 4.62 -2.11
C SER A 132 17.20 5.95 -2.78
N GLY A 133 18.37 6.53 -2.43
CA GLY A 133 18.82 7.84 -2.82
C GLY A 133 18.20 8.91 -1.94
N ASP A 134 19.00 9.86 -1.46
CA ASP A 134 18.56 11.03 -0.67
C ASP A 134 17.76 12.05 -1.52
N VAL A 135 16.88 11.57 -2.38
CA VAL A 135 16.04 12.35 -3.29
C VAL A 135 14.88 12.99 -2.53
N PHE A 136 14.49 12.40 -1.40
CA PHE A 136 13.29 12.78 -0.66
C PHE A 136 13.56 13.88 0.37
N SER A 137 14.61 13.78 1.19
CA SER A 137 14.92 14.74 2.26
C SER A 137 15.05 16.20 1.75
N PRO A 138 15.73 16.47 0.61
CA PRO A 138 15.82 17.83 0.07
C PRO A 138 14.49 18.34 -0.50
N LYS A 139 13.66 17.45 -1.07
CA LYS A 139 12.36 17.81 -1.66
C LYS A 139 11.29 18.07 -0.60
N VAL A 140 11.32 17.33 0.50
CA VAL A 140 10.42 17.51 1.64
C VAL A 140 10.52 18.94 2.18
N LEU A 141 11.75 19.46 2.37
CA LEU A 141 12.02 20.85 2.79
C LEU A 141 11.47 21.90 1.82
N LYS A 142 11.34 21.55 0.54
CA LYS A 142 10.79 22.43 -0.53
C LYS A 142 9.31 22.17 -0.83
N GLY A 143 8.61 21.42 0.03
CA GLY A 143 7.17 21.18 -0.12
C GLY A 143 6.81 20.04 -1.07
N GLY A 144 7.69 19.05 -1.23
CA GLY A 144 7.54 17.89 -2.10
C GLY A 144 6.35 16.96 -1.78
N PRO A 145 6.30 15.75 -2.35
CA PRO A 145 5.17 14.85 -2.12
C PRO A 145 5.17 14.35 -0.67
N LEU A 146 4.20 14.81 0.11
CA LEU A 146 4.16 14.60 1.55
C LEU A 146 3.06 13.63 1.99
N GLY A 147 2.23 13.17 1.05
CA GLY A 147 1.10 12.27 1.31
C GLY A 147 1.52 10.92 1.88
N GLU A 148 2.56 10.30 1.30
CA GLU A 148 3.07 8.99 1.76
C GLU A 148 3.51 9.04 3.23
N MET A 149 4.12 10.15 3.66
CA MET A 149 4.55 10.30 5.06
C MET A 149 3.40 10.52 6.03
N VAL A 150 2.32 11.18 5.59
CA VAL A 150 1.09 11.28 6.40
C VAL A 150 0.53 9.88 6.63
N GLN A 151 0.38 9.08 5.57
CA GLN A 151 -0.09 7.70 5.67
C GLN A 151 0.83 6.84 6.57
N TRP A 152 2.15 6.91 6.42
CA TRP A 152 3.08 6.17 7.28
C TRP A 152 2.97 6.55 8.75
N SER A 153 2.84 7.86 9.05
CA SER A 153 2.65 8.33 10.42
C SER A 153 1.37 7.75 11.03
N ASP A 154 0.27 7.78 10.29
CA ASP A 154 -1.02 7.35 10.80
C ASP A 154 -1.09 5.82 10.94
N ILE A 155 -0.43 5.06 10.04
CA ILE A 155 -0.26 3.61 10.19
C ILE A 155 0.51 3.29 11.48
N LEU A 156 1.63 3.97 11.72
CA LEU A 156 2.43 3.77 12.94
C LEU A 156 1.61 4.09 14.19
N ALA A 157 0.86 5.20 14.18
CA ALA A 157 0.00 5.60 15.28
C ALA A 157 -1.11 4.56 15.52
N ALA A 158 -1.79 4.10 14.46
CA ALA A 158 -2.85 3.10 14.56
C ALA A 158 -2.32 1.78 15.14
N LEU A 159 -1.21 1.26 14.61
CA LEU A 159 -0.61 0.01 15.10
C LEU A 159 -0.15 0.14 16.56
N TYR A 160 0.36 1.31 16.96
CA TYR A 160 0.77 1.57 18.34
C TYR A 160 -0.44 1.64 19.29
N VAL A 161 -1.50 2.36 18.91
CA VAL A 161 -2.74 2.49 19.71
C VAL A 161 -3.43 1.14 19.88
N LEU A 162 -3.37 0.27 18.87
CA LEU A 162 -3.89 -1.11 18.94
C LEU A 162 -3.06 -2.05 19.86
N GLY A 163 -1.93 -1.59 20.41
CA GLY A 163 -1.15 -2.34 21.40
C GLY A 163 -0.18 -3.36 20.81
N HIS A 164 0.18 -3.24 19.53
CA HIS A 164 1.21 -4.07 18.90
C HIS A 164 2.62 -3.63 19.32
N ASP A 165 3.57 -4.56 19.31
CA ASP A 165 4.99 -4.26 19.53
C ASP A 165 5.66 -3.95 18.20
N LEU A 166 6.12 -2.70 18.05
CA LEU A 166 6.64 -2.19 16.79
C LEU A 166 8.16 -2.13 16.81
N LYS A 167 8.80 -2.72 15.79
CA LYS A 167 10.18 -2.43 15.42
C LYS A 167 10.16 -1.58 14.17
N ILE A 168 10.77 -0.40 14.23
CA ILE A 168 10.81 0.55 13.11
C ILE A 168 12.23 0.55 12.55
N SER A 169 12.34 0.45 11.22
CA SER A 169 13.60 0.48 10.48
C SER A 169 13.51 1.49 9.35
N VAL A 170 14.53 2.35 9.25
CA VAL A 170 14.71 3.33 8.18
C VAL A 170 16.07 3.19 7.49
N SER A 171 16.77 2.07 7.73
CA SER A 171 18.06 1.73 7.11
C SER A 171 18.12 0.24 6.79
N VAL A 172 18.81 -0.13 5.70
CA VAL A 172 18.99 -1.54 5.32
C VAL A 172 19.74 -2.33 6.39
N LYS A 173 20.68 -1.70 7.10
CA LYS A 173 21.43 -2.33 8.19
C LYS A 173 20.54 -2.74 9.36
N GLU A 174 19.58 -1.91 9.74
CA GLU A 174 18.60 -2.25 10.77
C GLU A 174 17.64 -3.33 10.27
N LEU A 175 17.18 -3.24 9.02
CA LEU A 175 16.34 -4.26 8.39
C LEU A 175 17.00 -5.64 8.47
N GLN A 176 18.26 -5.75 8.03
CA GLN A 176 19.05 -6.98 8.10
C GLN A 176 19.13 -7.52 9.53
N ARG A 177 19.47 -6.65 10.50
CA ARG A 177 19.59 -7.02 11.91
C ARG A 177 18.28 -7.54 12.49
N PHE A 178 17.17 -6.86 12.19
CA PHE A 178 15.85 -7.21 12.72
C PHE A 178 15.29 -8.48 12.10
N LEU A 179 15.46 -8.67 10.79
CA LEU A 179 15.04 -9.89 10.11
C LEU A 179 15.93 -11.11 10.44
N GLY A 180 17.07 -10.89 11.10
CA GLY A 180 18.02 -11.96 11.44
C GLY A 180 18.67 -12.56 10.19
N VAL A 181 18.84 -11.75 9.14
CA VAL A 181 19.42 -12.22 7.88
C VAL A 181 20.91 -12.52 8.09
N PRO A 182 21.39 -13.73 7.74
CA PRO A 182 22.81 -14.05 7.77
C PRO A 182 23.59 -13.10 6.83
N PRO A 183 24.90 -12.87 7.07
CA PRO A 183 25.76 -12.23 6.07
C PRO A 183 25.65 -12.99 4.74
N GLY A 184 25.87 -12.36 3.58
CA GLY A 184 25.78 -13.03 2.27
C GLY A 184 24.63 -12.62 1.34
N ARG A 185 23.92 -11.52 1.64
CA ARG A 185 22.91 -10.89 0.75
C ARG A 185 21.89 -11.90 0.16
N GLY A 186 21.36 -12.78 1.01
CA GLY A 186 20.27 -13.70 0.63
C GLY A 186 20.69 -14.97 -0.10
N ASN A 187 21.99 -15.26 -0.19
CA ASN A 187 22.49 -16.51 -0.75
C ASN A 187 22.23 -17.72 0.16
N CYS A 188 22.16 -17.51 1.49
CA CYS A 188 21.76 -18.53 2.45
C CYS A 188 20.30 -18.34 2.89
N PRO A 189 19.51 -19.41 3.04
CA PRO A 189 18.13 -19.31 3.51
C PRO A 189 18.04 -18.99 5.01
N LEU A 190 16.95 -18.32 5.41
CA LEU A 190 16.62 -18.12 6.81
C LEU A 190 16.20 -19.46 7.45
N THR A 191 16.94 -19.88 8.47
CA THR A 191 16.76 -21.17 9.16
C THR A 191 15.63 -21.17 10.19
N GLY A 192 15.22 -19.99 10.65
CA GLY A 192 14.20 -19.80 11.69
C GLY A 192 12.89 -19.21 11.16
N ARG A 193 11.86 -19.24 12.01
CA ARG A 193 10.66 -18.41 11.82
C ARG A 193 11.08 -16.94 11.92
N LEU A 194 10.47 -16.09 11.09
CA LEU A 194 10.66 -14.65 11.24
C LEU A 194 10.25 -14.20 12.65
N PRO A 195 11.00 -13.27 13.26
CA PRO A 195 10.67 -12.75 14.58
C PRO A 195 9.40 -11.87 14.58
N PHE A 196 8.87 -11.55 13.39
CA PHE A 196 7.71 -10.69 13.18
C PHE A 196 6.54 -11.48 12.60
N ASP A 197 5.34 -11.21 13.11
CA ASP A 197 4.09 -11.74 12.57
C ASP A 197 3.66 -10.98 11.31
N LEU A 198 3.96 -9.68 11.23
CA LEU A 198 3.67 -8.82 10.08
C LEU A 198 4.84 -7.89 9.78
N ILE A 199 5.01 -7.55 8.50
CA ILE A 199 6.00 -6.59 8.01
C ILE A 199 5.28 -5.57 7.14
N TYR A 200 5.23 -4.32 7.58
CA TYR A 200 4.77 -3.19 6.76
C TYR A 200 5.97 -2.57 6.07
N THR A 201 5.88 -2.41 4.75
CA THR A 201 6.94 -1.79 3.96
C THR A 201 6.40 -1.12 2.70
N ASP A 202 7.25 -0.49 1.89
CA ASP A 202 6.93 0.09 0.58
C ASP A 202 7.67 -0.67 -0.53
N TYR A 203 7.58 -0.21 -1.79
CA TYR A 203 8.29 -0.84 -2.90
C TYR A 203 9.82 -0.82 -2.75
N HIS A 204 10.37 0.24 -2.18
CA HIS A 204 11.81 0.33 -1.95
C HIS A 204 12.24 -0.70 -0.92
N GLY A 205 11.50 -0.81 0.17
CA GLY A 205 11.75 -1.78 1.22
C GLY A 205 11.50 -3.22 0.77
N LEU A 206 10.52 -3.48 -0.08
CA LEU A 206 10.36 -4.78 -0.77
C LEU A 206 11.60 -5.14 -1.59
N GLN A 207 12.12 -4.20 -2.36
CA GLN A 207 13.33 -4.41 -3.15
C GLN A 207 14.55 -4.66 -2.27
N GLN A 208 14.69 -3.94 -1.16
CA GLN A 208 15.75 -4.17 -0.18
C GLN A 208 15.59 -5.54 0.48
N MET A 209 14.38 -5.92 0.91
CA MET A 209 14.09 -7.25 1.44
C MET A 209 14.41 -8.35 0.43
N LYS A 210 14.08 -8.17 -0.87
CA LYS A 210 14.45 -9.12 -1.93
C LYS A 210 15.97 -9.29 -2.03
N GLN A 211 16.72 -8.20 -1.94
CA GLN A 211 18.19 -8.22 -1.95
C GLN A 211 18.79 -8.84 -0.68
N GLN A 212 18.17 -8.67 0.48
CA GLN A 212 18.69 -9.18 1.74
C GLN A 212 18.27 -10.63 2.01
N MET A 213 16.99 -10.94 1.85
CA MET A 213 16.44 -12.26 2.16
C MET A 213 16.63 -13.28 1.03
N GLY A 214 16.86 -12.81 -0.21
CA GLY A 214 17.03 -13.66 -1.39
C GLY A 214 15.90 -14.67 -1.56
N ILE A 215 16.26 -15.95 -1.65
CA ILE A 215 15.30 -17.06 -1.81
C ILE A 215 14.28 -17.15 -0.67
N SER A 216 14.66 -16.73 0.54
CA SER A 216 13.81 -16.81 1.74
C SER A 216 12.58 -15.90 1.65
N LEU A 217 12.65 -14.82 0.86
CA LEU A 217 11.53 -13.91 0.70
C LEU A 217 10.28 -14.65 0.23
N LYS A 218 10.42 -15.62 -0.70
CA LYS A 218 9.31 -16.41 -1.25
C LYS A 218 8.52 -17.13 -0.15
N LYS A 219 9.22 -17.69 0.85
CA LYS A 219 8.61 -18.42 1.99
C LYS A 219 7.86 -17.48 2.94
N HIS A 220 8.22 -16.21 2.99
CA HIS A 220 7.73 -15.25 3.98
C HIS A 220 6.84 -14.14 3.41
N LYS A 221 6.47 -14.23 2.12
CA LYS A 221 5.62 -13.23 1.45
C LYS A 221 4.31 -12.93 2.19
N CYS A 222 3.70 -13.92 2.83
CA CYS A 222 2.40 -13.76 3.51
C CYS A 222 2.41 -12.77 4.68
N HIS A 223 3.58 -12.52 5.27
CA HIS A 223 3.74 -11.55 6.37
C HIS A 223 3.73 -10.09 5.89
N ILE A 224 3.93 -9.87 4.59
CA ILE A 224 4.21 -8.53 4.06
C ILE A 224 2.91 -7.77 3.79
N ARG A 225 2.90 -6.49 4.13
CA ARG A 225 1.92 -5.49 3.75
C ARG A 225 2.66 -4.33 3.08
N VAL A 226 2.22 -3.95 1.89
CA VAL A 226 2.96 -3.05 1.01
C VAL A 226 2.18 -1.76 0.85
N ILE A 227 2.69 -0.66 1.38
CA ILE A 227 2.10 0.66 1.22
C ILE A 227 2.35 1.12 -0.22
N ASP A 228 1.27 1.22 -0.99
CA ASP A 228 1.26 1.54 -2.41
C ASP A 228 0.10 2.51 -2.69
N SER A 229 0.42 3.81 -2.68
CA SER A 229 -0.57 4.88 -2.76
C SER A 229 -1.54 4.73 -3.94
N PHE A 230 -1.06 4.29 -5.12
CA PHE A 230 -1.84 4.27 -6.37
C PHE A 230 -2.41 2.88 -6.71
N GLY A 231 -1.95 1.84 -6.03
CA GLY A 231 -2.42 0.47 -6.18
C GLY A 231 -1.74 -0.33 -7.30
N THR A 232 -1.87 -1.64 -7.18
CA THR A 232 -1.28 -2.65 -8.06
C THR A 232 -2.35 -3.62 -8.52
N GLU A 233 -2.60 -3.66 -9.82
CA GLU A 233 -3.56 -4.61 -10.41
C GLU A 233 -2.90 -6.00 -10.65
N PRO A 234 -3.66 -7.10 -10.53
CA PRO A 234 -3.15 -8.47 -10.70
C PRO A 234 -2.36 -8.71 -11.99
N ALA A 235 -2.80 -8.13 -13.10
CA ALA A 235 -2.14 -8.24 -14.41
C ALA A 235 -0.70 -7.67 -14.44
N TYR A 236 -0.38 -6.73 -13.55
CA TYR A 236 0.96 -6.13 -13.41
C TYR A 236 1.76 -6.74 -12.24
N ASN A 237 1.08 -7.37 -11.27
CA ASN A 237 1.71 -8.04 -10.13
C ASN A 237 2.29 -9.42 -10.50
N HIS A 238 1.57 -10.19 -11.32
CA HIS A 238 1.99 -11.54 -11.69
C HIS A 238 3.09 -11.49 -12.77
N GLU A 239 4.33 -11.81 -12.42
CA GLU A 239 5.53 -11.64 -13.25
C GLU A 239 5.45 -12.34 -14.61
N GLU A 240 5.16 -13.64 -14.63
CA GLU A 240 5.13 -14.42 -15.87
C GLU A 240 4.00 -13.95 -16.79
N TYR A 241 2.79 -13.83 -16.25
CA TYR A 241 1.63 -13.30 -16.97
C TYR A 241 1.87 -11.90 -17.55
N ALA A 242 2.40 -10.99 -16.74
CA ALA A 242 2.67 -9.62 -17.13
C ALA A 242 3.71 -9.55 -18.26
N THR A 243 4.76 -10.38 -18.17
CA THR A 243 5.80 -10.49 -19.21
C THR A 243 5.22 -11.04 -20.52
N GLN A 244 4.43 -12.12 -20.44
CA GLN A 244 3.82 -12.76 -21.62
C GLN A 244 2.80 -11.85 -22.33
N HIS A 245 2.03 -11.08 -21.56
CA HIS A 245 0.97 -10.21 -22.08
C HIS A 245 1.39 -8.74 -22.21
N ASN A 246 2.69 -8.44 -22.06
CA ASN A 246 3.28 -7.12 -22.24
C ASN A 246 2.72 -6.02 -21.30
N TYR A 247 2.33 -6.39 -20.08
CA TYR A 247 1.99 -5.45 -19.01
C TYR A 247 3.26 -4.86 -18.39
N ARG A 248 3.78 -3.81 -19.02
CA ARG A 248 5.04 -3.16 -18.60
C ARG A 248 4.83 -2.26 -17.39
N THR A 249 5.66 -2.44 -16.37
CA THR A 249 5.69 -1.60 -15.17
C THR A 249 7.11 -1.46 -14.62
N ASN A 250 7.36 -0.36 -13.90
CA ASN A 250 8.59 -0.13 -13.14
C ASN A 250 8.49 -0.64 -11.68
N TRP A 251 7.29 -1.04 -11.24
CA TRP A 251 7.01 -1.28 -9.82
C TRP A 251 6.40 -2.66 -9.52
N GLY A 252 5.77 -3.32 -10.49
CA GLY A 252 5.09 -4.61 -10.29
C GLY A 252 6.02 -5.84 -10.25
N TYR A 253 5.48 -6.99 -10.67
CA TYR A 253 6.18 -8.30 -10.71
C TYR A 253 6.55 -8.92 -9.35
N TRP A 254 5.72 -8.70 -8.32
CA TRP A 254 6.01 -9.20 -6.97
C TRP A 254 5.41 -10.58 -6.68
N ASN A 255 4.44 -11.04 -7.47
CA ASN A 255 3.69 -12.27 -7.23
C ASN A 255 3.21 -12.35 -5.76
N LEU A 256 2.64 -11.26 -5.26
CA LEU A 256 1.98 -11.18 -3.95
C LEU A 256 0.47 -11.38 -4.14
N ASN A 257 -0.26 -11.71 -3.08
CA ASN A 257 -1.71 -11.55 -3.13
C ASN A 257 -2.01 -10.05 -3.23
N CYS A 258 -2.82 -9.60 -4.20
CA CYS A 258 -3.04 -8.17 -4.43
C CYS A 258 -3.67 -7.44 -3.23
N ARG A 259 -4.36 -8.14 -2.33
CA ARG A 259 -4.85 -7.56 -1.05
C ARG A 259 -3.73 -7.22 -0.07
N GLN A 260 -2.49 -7.61 -0.33
CA GLN A 260 -1.34 -7.20 0.49
C GLN A 260 -0.86 -5.78 0.18
N PHE A 261 -1.24 -5.21 -0.98
CA PHE A 261 -0.99 -3.81 -1.28
C PHE A 261 -2.05 -2.94 -0.61
N MET A 262 -1.63 -1.80 -0.09
CA MET A 262 -2.39 -0.90 0.77
C MET A 262 -2.42 0.50 0.18
N THR A 263 -3.60 0.94 -0.26
CA THR A 263 -3.77 2.18 -1.02
C THR A 263 -4.12 3.38 -0.14
N MET A 264 -3.85 4.58 -0.67
CA MET A 264 -4.18 5.86 -0.03
C MET A 264 -5.69 6.17 -0.09
N PHE A 265 -6.37 5.71 -1.15
CA PHE A 265 -7.80 5.85 -1.36
C PHE A 265 -8.40 4.53 -1.84
N PRO A 266 -9.71 4.27 -1.63
CA PRO A 266 -10.37 3.03 -2.05
C PRO A 266 -10.68 3.03 -3.56
N HIS A 267 -9.65 3.22 -4.41
CA HIS A 267 -9.77 3.30 -5.87
C HIS A 267 -9.40 1.99 -6.60
N THR A 268 -8.76 1.03 -5.91
CA THR A 268 -8.32 -0.24 -6.49
C THR A 268 -8.81 -1.39 -5.60
N PRO A 269 -10.00 -1.96 -5.84
CA PRO A 269 -10.59 -2.98 -4.97
C PRO A 269 -9.83 -4.32 -4.99
N ASP A 270 -8.93 -4.53 -5.96
CA ASP A 270 -7.96 -5.63 -5.92
C ASP A 270 -6.98 -5.52 -4.74
N ASN A 271 -6.82 -4.31 -4.20
CA ASN A 271 -5.96 -3.98 -3.08
C ASN A 271 -6.78 -3.65 -1.84
N SER A 272 -6.07 -3.53 -0.72
CA SER A 272 -6.65 -3.14 0.55
C SER A 272 -6.61 -1.64 0.71
N PHE A 273 -7.70 -1.04 1.20
CA PHE A 273 -7.71 0.37 1.53
C PHE A 273 -7.14 0.58 2.93
N MET A 274 -6.09 1.41 3.04
CA MET A 274 -5.47 1.78 4.33
C MET A 274 -5.77 3.22 4.72
N GLY A 275 -5.76 4.15 3.76
CA GLY A 275 -6.09 5.55 4.03
C GLY A 275 -5.08 6.26 4.92
N PHE A 276 -5.58 7.29 5.60
CA PHE A 276 -4.87 8.18 6.51
C PHE A 276 -5.90 8.94 7.35
N VAL A 277 -5.45 9.76 8.29
CA VAL A 277 -6.31 10.55 9.16
C VAL A 277 -6.27 12.03 8.79
N ALA A 278 -7.45 12.66 8.79
CA ALA A 278 -7.58 14.12 8.80
C ALA A 278 -8.29 14.59 10.09
N GLU A 279 -8.04 15.83 10.47
CA GLU A 279 -8.58 16.39 11.71
C GLU A 279 -10.11 16.54 11.65
N VAL A 280 -10.79 16.03 12.67
CA VAL A 280 -12.24 16.19 12.86
C VAL A 280 -12.50 17.41 13.73
N MET A 281 -13.32 18.34 13.24
CA MET A 281 -13.81 19.45 14.06
C MET A 281 -15.00 19.03 14.91
N ASN A 282 -15.02 19.48 16.17
CA ASN A 282 -16.19 19.36 17.04
C ASN A 282 -17.32 20.30 16.57
N GLU A 283 -18.53 20.10 17.08
CA GLU A 283 -19.71 20.88 16.65
C GLU A 283 -19.61 22.39 16.92
N THR A 284 -18.91 22.80 17.99
CA THR A 284 -18.68 24.21 18.30
C THR A 284 -17.74 24.85 17.28
N ASP A 285 -16.63 24.19 16.97
CA ASP A 285 -15.64 24.63 16.00
C ASP A 285 -16.20 24.63 14.58
N LYS A 286 -17.09 23.69 14.25
CA LYS A 286 -17.84 23.72 12.98
C LYS A 286 -18.67 25.00 12.85
N ARG A 287 -19.41 25.37 13.90
CA ARG A 287 -20.22 26.60 13.92
C ARG A 287 -19.35 27.84 13.83
N ILE A 288 -18.27 27.92 14.61
CA ILE A 288 -17.32 29.04 14.57
C ILE A 288 -16.68 29.17 13.18
N THR A 289 -16.24 28.04 12.61
CA THR A 289 -15.64 28.02 11.27
C THR A 289 -16.62 28.51 10.23
N ARG A 290 -17.87 28.02 10.25
CA ARG A 290 -18.92 28.46 9.32
C ARG A 290 -19.14 29.98 9.38
N LEU A 291 -19.14 30.58 10.58
CA LEU A 291 -19.33 32.02 10.77
C LEU A 291 -18.11 32.86 10.35
N ASN A 292 -16.91 32.29 10.40
CA ASN A 292 -15.65 32.99 10.10
C ASN A 292 -15.17 32.82 8.65
N LYS A 293 -15.94 32.11 7.80
CA LYS A 293 -15.61 31.96 6.38
C LYS A 293 -15.70 33.30 5.66
N VAL A 294 -14.70 33.59 4.83
CA VAL A 294 -14.68 34.72 3.91
C VAL A 294 -15.17 34.23 2.56
N ASP A 295 -16.39 34.61 2.17
CA ASP A 295 -17.05 34.10 0.95
C ASP A 295 -16.27 34.41 -0.35
N SER A 296 -15.43 35.44 -0.35
CA SER A 296 -14.61 35.87 -1.49
C SER A 296 -13.14 35.44 -1.38
N MET A 297 -12.83 34.32 -0.72
CA MET A 297 -11.46 33.86 -0.51
C MET A 297 -11.24 32.44 -1.06
N ALA A 298 -10.24 32.29 -1.92
CA ALA A 298 -9.81 31.02 -2.51
C ALA A 298 -8.37 30.68 -2.14
N VAL A 299 -8.11 29.41 -1.83
CA VAL A 299 -6.77 28.87 -1.60
C VAL A 299 -6.44 27.85 -2.69
N VAL A 300 -5.28 28.00 -3.32
CA VAL A 300 -4.83 27.14 -4.41
C VAL A 300 -4.10 25.91 -3.89
N TYR A 301 -4.46 24.75 -4.45
CA TYR A 301 -3.74 23.50 -4.27
C TYR A 301 -2.60 23.36 -5.28
N GLY A 302 -1.43 23.87 -4.91
CA GLY A 302 -0.21 23.71 -5.70
C GLY A 302 0.98 24.37 -5.01
N LYS A 303 1.90 23.57 -4.46
CA LYS A 303 3.01 24.06 -3.62
C LYS A 303 4.29 24.37 -4.41
N GLU A 304 4.34 23.98 -5.68
CA GLU A 304 5.48 24.21 -6.56
C GLU A 304 5.12 25.15 -7.72
N PRO A 305 6.02 26.07 -8.12
CA PRO A 305 5.78 26.97 -9.25
C PRO A 305 5.37 26.29 -10.56
N SER A 306 5.93 25.10 -10.84
CA SER A 306 5.62 24.30 -12.02
C SER A 306 4.12 23.99 -12.15
N MET A 307 3.41 23.85 -11.03
CA MET A 307 1.97 23.53 -10.99
C MET A 307 1.09 24.71 -11.44
N TRP A 308 1.63 25.94 -11.38
CA TRP A 308 0.92 27.18 -11.72
C TRP A 308 1.07 27.57 -13.20
N LYS A 309 1.98 26.93 -13.94
CA LYS A 309 2.23 27.23 -15.35
C LYS A 309 1.01 26.92 -16.22
N GLY A 310 0.61 27.85 -17.08
CA GLY A 310 -0.50 27.66 -18.02
C GLY A 310 -1.89 27.76 -17.37
N LYS A 311 -1.97 28.33 -16.16
CA LYS A 311 -3.20 28.45 -15.35
C LYS A 311 -3.75 29.89 -15.33
N GLU A 312 -3.13 30.81 -16.05
CA GLU A 312 -3.37 32.25 -16.00
C GLU A 312 -4.80 32.61 -16.41
N LYS A 313 -5.35 31.93 -17.42
CA LYS A 313 -6.69 32.21 -17.96
C LYS A 313 -7.79 32.05 -16.91
N PHE A 314 -7.86 30.91 -16.24
CA PHE A 314 -8.90 30.68 -15.24
C PHE A 314 -8.59 31.38 -13.91
N LEU A 315 -7.31 31.62 -13.59
CA LEU A 315 -6.95 32.45 -12.43
C LEU A 315 -7.41 33.90 -12.61
N ALA A 316 -7.33 34.44 -13.82
CA ALA A 316 -7.85 35.77 -14.12
C ALA A 316 -9.38 35.84 -13.98
N ILE A 317 -10.11 34.77 -14.32
CA ILE A 317 -11.57 34.68 -14.08
C ILE A 317 -11.84 34.63 -12.58
N LEU A 318 -11.17 33.72 -11.85
CA LEU A 318 -11.34 33.57 -10.41
C LEU A 318 -11.04 34.87 -9.65
N HIS A 319 -10.01 35.60 -10.06
CA HIS A 319 -9.57 36.84 -9.42
C HIS A 319 -10.63 37.96 -9.48
N ARG A 320 -11.56 37.92 -10.44
CA ARG A 320 -12.67 38.89 -10.53
C ARG A 320 -13.64 38.76 -9.35
N TYR A 321 -13.69 37.59 -8.72
CA TYR A 321 -14.69 37.23 -7.72
C TYR A 321 -14.08 36.93 -6.35
N MET A 322 -12.83 36.46 -6.30
CA MET A 322 -12.19 36.02 -5.07
C MET A 322 -10.73 36.49 -4.97
N GLU A 323 -10.29 36.77 -3.74
CA GLU A 323 -8.88 36.89 -3.42
C GLU A 323 -8.22 35.51 -3.49
N ILE A 324 -7.10 35.40 -4.20
CA ILE A 324 -6.41 34.13 -4.45
C ILE A 324 -5.19 34.03 -3.54
N HIS A 325 -5.15 32.97 -2.74
CA HIS A 325 -4.08 32.66 -1.80
C HIS A 325 -3.32 31.42 -2.28
N GLY A 326 -2.00 31.42 -2.10
CA GLY A 326 -1.13 30.29 -2.42
C GLY A 326 -0.18 29.95 -1.27
N THR A 327 0.31 28.72 -1.23
CA THR A 327 1.35 28.27 -0.28
C THR A 327 2.54 27.70 -1.05
N VAL A 328 3.12 28.52 -1.93
CA VAL A 328 4.13 28.10 -2.90
C VAL A 328 5.52 28.32 -2.32
N TYR A 329 6.40 27.33 -2.44
CA TYR A 329 7.80 27.48 -2.06
C TYR A 329 8.49 28.53 -2.94
N TYR A 330 9.31 29.38 -2.32
CA TYR A 330 10.22 30.29 -3.00
C TYR A 330 11.50 30.43 -2.17
N GLU A 331 12.62 30.66 -2.86
CA GLU A 331 13.88 30.97 -2.20
C GLU A 331 13.88 32.45 -1.80
N ALA A 332 14.39 32.79 -0.61
CA ALA A 332 14.34 34.16 -0.08
C ALA A 332 14.97 35.23 -0.98
N GLN A 333 15.80 34.81 -1.95
CA GLN A 333 16.52 35.66 -2.89
C GLN A 333 15.82 35.79 -4.26
N ARG A 334 14.69 35.10 -4.48
CA ARG A 334 13.94 35.13 -5.75
C ARG A 334 12.46 35.45 -5.49
N PRO A 335 11.83 36.28 -6.33
CA PRO A 335 10.38 36.49 -6.23
C PRO A 335 9.65 35.17 -6.47
N PRO A 336 8.49 34.95 -5.83
CA PRO A 336 7.70 33.76 -6.07
C PRO A 336 7.20 33.74 -7.51
N GLU A 337 7.37 32.60 -8.18
CA GLU A 337 6.93 32.37 -9.57
C GLU A 337 5.40 32.10 -9.62
N VAL A 338 4.62 33.09 -9.20
CA VAL A 338 3.15 33.10 -9.22
C VAL A 338 2.63 34.47 -9.71
N PRO A 339 1.39 34.56 -10.24
CA PRO A 339 0.83 35.84 -10.68
C PRO A 339 0.81 36.90 -9.56
N ALA A 340 1.07 38.16 -9.90
CA ALA A 340 1.25 39.25 -8.92
C ALA A 340 0.05 39.52 -8.01
N PHE A 341 -1.16 39.18 -8.47
CA PHE A 341 -2.39 39.30 -7.68
C PHE A 341 -2.58 38.18 -6.64
N VAL A 342 -1.71 37.16 -6.63
CA VAL A 342 -1.79 36.04 -5.69
C VAL A 342 -1.09 36.41 -4.38
N LYS A 343 -1.82 36.31 -3.27
CA LYS A 343 -1.26 36.42 -1.93
C LYS A 343 -0.55 35.11 -1.56
N ASN A 344 0.74 35.03 -1.83
CA ASN A 344 1.54 33.85 -1.47
C ASN A 344 1.97 33.91 0.00
N HIS A 345 1.68 32.85 0.75
CA HIS A 345 2.02 32.69 2.18
C HIS A 345 3.32 31.89 2.38
N GLY A 346 3.94 31.41 1.31
CA GLY A 346 5.04 30.46 1.42
C GLY A 346 4.58 29.09 1.93
N LEU A 347 5.54 28.25 2.34
CA LEU A 347 5.19 26.97 2.95
C LEU A 347 4.74 27.16 4.39
N LEU A 348 3.44 26.98 4.64
CA LEU A 348 2.84 27.11 5.96
C LEU A 348 2.95 25.82 6.80
N PRO A 349 3.22 25.93 8.12
CA PRO A 349 3.01 24.85 9.09
C PRO A 349 1.56 24.35 9.07
N GLN A 350 1.32 23.12 9.52
CA GLN A 350 0.00 22.49 9.45
C GLN A 350 -1.09 23.30 10.17
N GLN A 351 -0.78 23.81 11.36
CA GLN A 351 -1.73 24.62 12.14
C GLN A 351 -2.10 25.92 11.41
N GLU A 352 -1.13 26.59 10.79
CA GLU A 352 -1.36 27.83 10.03
C GLU A 352 -2.11 27.56 8.72
N LEU A 353 -1.81 26.44 8.05
CA LEU A 353 -2.56 26.00 6.87
C LEU A 353 -4.04 25.75 7.23
N GLN A 354 -4.31 25.07 8.35
CA GLN A 354 -5.68 24.88 8.81
C GLN A 354 -6.37 26.20 9.14
N GLN A 355 -5.70 27.15 9.80
CA GLN A 355 -6.26 28.48 10.04
C GLN A 355 -6.59 29.21 8.74
N LEU A 356 -5.75 29.08 7.71
CA LEU A 356 -6.01 29.63 6.38
C LEU A 356 -7.25 28.95 5.75
N LEU A 357 -7.33 27.62 5.80
CA LEU A 357 -8.46 26.85 5.27
C LEU A 357 -9.76 27.16 6.01
N ARG A 358 -9.75 27.33 7.33
CA ARG A 358 -10.94 27.72 8.13
C ARG A 358 -11.51 29.07 7.69
N LYS A 359 -10.70 29.97 7.13
CA LYS A 359 -11.15 31.24 6.55
C LYS A 359 -11.58 31.12 5.08
N ALA A 360 -10.93 30.29 4.29
CA ALA A 360 -11.17 30.20 2.85
C ALA A 360 -12.54 29.57 2.50
N LYS A 361 -13.24 30.14 1.52
CA LYS A 361 -14.46 29.54 0.96
C LYS A 361 -14.15 28.41 0.00
N LEU A 362 -13.18 28.65 -0.87
CA LEU A 362 -12.82 27.77 -1.98
C LEU A 362 -11.42 27.19 -1.80
N PHE A 363 -11.28 25.89 -2.03
CA PHE A 363 -10.00 25.24 -2.27
C PHE A 363 -9.97 24.78 -3.74
N ILE A 364 -9.01 25.25 -4.54
CA ILE A 364 -9.00 25.00 -5.99
C ILE A 364 -7.81 24.15 -6.40
N GLY A 365 -8.09 23.03 -7.07
CA GLY A 365 -7.12 22.14 -7.67
C GLY A 365 -6.76 22.51 -9.11
N PHE A 366 -5.49 22.39 -9.50
CA PHE A 366 -5.00 22.71 -10.85
C PHE A 366 -4.79 21.49 -11.76
N GLY A 367 -5.16 20.30 -11.29
CA GLY A 367 -4.99 19.02 -11.99
C GLY A 367 -3.78 18.21 -11.53
N PHE A 368 -2.90 18.79 -10.72
CA PHE A 368 -1.79 18.11 -10.08
C PHE A 368 -1.48 18.77 -8.72
N PRO A 369 -1.10 18.02 -7.67
CA PRO A 369 -0.91 16.57 -7.63
C PRO A 369 -2.23 15.78 -7.65
N TYR A 370 -2.15 14.52 -8.08
CA TYR A 370 -3.28 13.57 -8.11
C TYR A 370 -3.51 12.97 -6.73
N GLU A 371 -4.77 12.81 -6.34
CA GLU A 371 -5.18 11.96 -5.19
C GLU A 371 -4.30 12.19 -3.95
N GLY A 372 -4.12 13.46 -3.56
CA GLY A 372 -3.41 13.82 -2.33
C GLY A 372 -4.36 14.09 -1.17
N PRO A 373 -3.85 14.21 0.08
CA PRO A 373 -4.69 14.40 1.26
C PRO A 373 -5.30 15.80 1.39
N ALA A 374 -4.67 16.82 0.80
CA ALA A 374 -5.01 18.23 1.03
C ALA A 374 -6.47 18.60 0.67
N PRO A 375 -7.10 18.07 -0.40
CA PRO A 375 -8.51 18.30 -0.64
C PRO A 375 -9.43 17.80 0.48
N LEU A 376 -9.13 16.65 1.10
CA LEU A 376 -9.90 16.18 2.25
C LEU A 376 -9.70 17.08 3.47
N GLU A 377 -8.48 17.56 3.72
CA GLU A 377 -8.23 18.55 4.79
C GLU A 377 -9.00 19.86 4.55
N ALA A 378 -9.11 20.31 3.31
CA ALA A 378 -9.85 21.51 2.96
C ALA A 378 -11.36 21.33 3.18
N ILE A 379 -11.92 20.20 2.74
CA ILE A 379 -13.35 19.87 2.94
C ILE A 379 -13.66 19.69 4.44
N ALA A 380 -12.75 19.06 5.19
CA ALA A 380 -12.82 18.94 6.64
C ALA A 380 -12.75 20.29 7.35
N ASN A 381 -12.21 21.33 6.70
CA ASN A 381 -12.20 22.71 7.17
C ASN A 381 -13.34 23.57 6.58
N GLY A 382 -14.31 22.97 5.90
CA GLY A 382 -15.50 23.65 5.36
C GLY A 382 -15.23 24.45 4.09
N CYS A 383 -14.18 24.11 3.33
CA CYS A 383 -13.99 24.64 1.98
C CYS A 383 -14.81 23.81 0.97
N ILE A 384 -15.28 24.47 -0.09
CA ILE A 384 -15.71 23.77 -1.30
C ILE A 384 -14.46 23.47 -2.13
N PHE A 385 -14.28 22.22 -2.55
CA PHE A 385 -13.19 21.80 -3.41
C PHE A 385 -13.61 21.86 -4.89
N LEU A 386 -12.97 22.75 -5.66
CA LEU A 386 -13.16 22.86 -7.10
C LEU A 386 -11.98 22.18 -7.81
N GLN A 387 -12.26 21.17 -8.62
CA GLN A 387 -11.24 20.38 -9.31
C GLN A 387 -11.51 20.24 -10.80
N PRO A 388 -10.46 20.06 -11.62
CA PRO A 388 -10.62 19.82 -13.03
C PRO A 388 -11.11 18.39 -13.31
N LYS A 389 -12.00 18.29 -14.29
CA LYS A 389 -12.37 17.04 -14.98
C LYS A 389 -11.32 16.74 -16.06
N PHE A 390 -10.95 15.48 -16.23
CA PHE A 390 -10.04 15.03 -17.27
C PHE A 390 -10.80 14.32 -18.40
N GLN A 391 -10.69 14.89 -19.60
CA GLN A 391 -11.26 14.33 -20.83
C GLN A 391 -10.20 14.39 -21.95
N PRO A 392 -9.65 13.24 -22.38
CA PRO A 392 -9.86 11.89 -21.84
C PRO A 392 -9.33 11.74 -20.40
N SER A 393 -9.79 10.71 -19.69
CA SER A 393 -9.24 10.37 -18.37
C SER A 393 -7.76 10.00 -18.46
N HIS A 394 -6.98 10.35 -17.45
CA HIS A 394 -5.55 10.09 -17.42
C HIS A 394 -5.27 8.65 -16.96
N SER A 395 -4.29 7.99 -17.57
CA SER A 395 -3.85 6.65 -17.19
C SER A 395 -2.38 6.43 -17.55
N SER A 396 -1.86 5.24 -17.22
CA SER A 396 -0.51 4.82 -17.58
C SER A 396 -0.24 4.80 -19.10
N LEU A 397 -1.30 4.76 -19.91
CA LEU A 397 -1.22 4.73 -21.38
C LEU A 397 -1.07 6.10 -22.03
N ASN A 398 -1.62 7.16 -21.41
CA ASN A 398 -1.73 8.47 -22.05
C ASN A 398 -1.12 9.63 -21.26
N HIS A 399 -0.64 9.42 -20.04
CA HIS A 399 -0.13 10.49 -19.19
C HIS A 399 1.22 10.12 -18.54
N GLU A 400 2.20 11.01 -18.63
CA GLU A 400 3.59 10.78 -18.21
C GLU A 400 3.71 10.37 -16.74
N PHE A 401 3.01 11.07 -15.83
CA PHE A 401 3.03 10.75 -14.39
C PHE A 401 2.61 9.30 -14.07
N PHE A 402 1.66 8.74 -14.82
CA PHE A 402 1.16 7.39 -14.59
C PHE A 402 1.96 6.33 -15.35
N ARG A 403 2.86 6.74 -16.26
CA ARG A 403 3.65 5.80 -17.08
C ARG A 403 4.47 4.88 -16.18
N GLY A 404 4.36 3.58 -16.43
CA GLY A 404 5.09 2.54 -15.68
C GLY A 404 4.48 2.20 -14.31
N LYS A 405 3.43 2.88 -13.85
CA LYS A 405 2.68 2.45 -12.65
C LYS A 405 1.96 1.11 -12.93
N PRO A 406 1.87 0.19 -11.95
CA PRO A 406 1.37 -1.18 -12.15
C PRO A 406 -0.16 -1.26 -12.13
N THR A 407 -0.82 -0.38 -12.90
CA THR A 407 -2.27 -0.29 -12.97
C THR A 407 -2.71 0.31 -14.31
N SER A 408 -3.84 -0.17 -14.81
CA SER A 408 -4.54 0.34 -15.98
C SER A 408 -5.65 1.34 -15.61
N ARG A 409 -5.82 1.65 -14.32
CA ARG A 409 -6.84 2.55 -13.78
C ARG A 409 -6.81 3.90 -14.48
N GLN A 410 -8.02 4.38 -14.79
CA GLN A 410 -8.25 5.69 -15.40
C GLN A 410 -8.70 6.68 -14.33
N VAL A 411 -8.05 7.85 -14.33
CA VAL A 411 -8.27 8.95 -13.39
C VAL A 411 -9.08 10.02 -14.11
N SER A 412 -10.35 10.18 -13.72
CA SER A 412 -11.32 11.04 -14.42
C SER A 412 -11.35 12.50 -13.94
N SER A 413 -10.70 12.79 -12.82
CA SER A 413 -10.52 14.14 -12.24
C SER A 413 -9.29 14.15 -11.33
N GLN A 414 -8.88 15.33 -10.84
CA GLN A 414 -7.70 15.43 -9.97
C GLN A 414 -7.79 14.53 -8.73
N HIS A 415 -9.00 14.35 -8.19
CA HIS A 415 -9.27 13.54 -7.01
C HIS A 415 -10.60 12.75 -7.20
N PRO A 416 -10.54 11.58 -7.86
CA PRO A 416 -11.73 10.76 -8.15
C PRO A 416 -12.51 10.34 -6.89
N TYR A 417 -11.80 10.05 -5.78
CA TYR A 417 -12.48 9.74 -4.52
C TYR A 417 -13.39 10.89 -4.04
N ALA A 418 -12.89 12.12 -4.03
CA ALA A 418 -13.66 13.31 -3.65
C ALA A 418 -14.84 13.54 -4.61
N GLN A 419 -14.67 13.25 -5.90
CA GLN A 419 -15.76 13.31 -6.87
C GLN A 419 -16.85 12.27 -6.57
N GLN A 420 -16.48 11.03 -6.29
CA GLN A 420 -17.41 9.89 -6.20
C GLN A 420 -18.07 9.75 -4.84
N TYR A 421 -17.31 9.87 -3.75
CA TYR A 421 -17.77 9.55 -2.40
C TYR A 421 -18.19 10.78 -1.58
N ILE A 422 -17.78 11.98 -2.00
CA ILE A 422 -18.18 13.24 -1.38
C ILE A 422 -19.15 13.99 -2.30
N GLY A 423 -18.70 14.34 -3.51
CA GLY A 423 -19.53 15.01 -4.50
C GLY A 423 -20.06 16.39 -4.07
N ARG A 424 -21.09 16.87 -4.77
CA ARG A 424 -21.74 18.15 -4.45
C ARG A 424 -22.49 18.06 -3.12
N PRO A 425 -22.54 19.14 -2.32
CA PRO A 425 -22.05 20.49 -2.61
C PRO A 425 -20.57 20.73 -2.31
N HIS A 426 -19.89 19.82 -1.61
CA HIS A 426 -18.51 20.01 -1.15
C HIS A 426 -17.46 19.90 -2.26
N VAL A 427 -17.77 19.17 -3.33
CA VAL A 427 -16.84 18.92 -4.45
C VAL A 427 -17.51 19.23 -5.78
N LEU A 428 -16.94 20.20 -6.50
CA LEU A 428 -17.33 20.53 -7.87
C LEU A 428 -16.23 20.07 -8.82
N THR A 429 -16.62 19.26 -9.81
CA THR A 429 -15.72 18.74 -10.85
C THR A 429 -16.14 19.31 -12.19
N VAL A 430 -15.31 20.16 -12.80
CA VAL A 430 -15.65 20.90 -14.03
C VAL A 430 -14.48 20.91 -15.01
N ASP A 431 -14.76 21.07 -16.30
CA ASP A 431 -13.73 21.26 -17.32
C ASP A 431 -13.19 22.70 -17.26
N PHE A 432 -11.92 22.83 -16.90
CA PHE A 432 -11.26 24.15 -16.79
C PHE A 432 -10.98 24.78 -18.16
N ASN A 433 -11.07 24.01 -19.25
CA ASN A 433 -10.94 24.55 -20.60
C ASN A 433 -12.19 25.33 -21.04
N ASP A 434 -13.36 24.94 -20.53
CA ASP A 434 -14.60 25.68 -20.70
C ASP A 434 -14.69 26.82 -19.67
N SER A 435 -14.31 28.02 -20.13
CA SER A 435 -14.29 29.22 -19.27
C SER A 435 -15.68 29.60 -18.75
N ARG A 436 -16.75 29.30 -19.50
CA ARG A 436 -18.12 29.58 -19.04
C ARG A 436 -18.51 28.62 -17.94
N GLN A 437 -18.27 27.32 -18.13
CA GLN A 437 -18.53 26.32 -17.10
C GLN A 437 -17.72 26.59 -15.82
N PHE A 438 -16.46 27.01 -15.95
CA PHE A 438 -15.63 27.39 -14.81
C PHE A 438 -16.20 28.61 -14.08
N GLU A 439 -16.60 29.67 -14.78
CA GLU A 439 -17.17 30.88 -14.18
C GLU A 439 -18.54 30.59 -13.51
N ASP A 440 -19.39 29.77 -14.14
CA ASP A 440 -20.64 29.30 -13.55
C ASP A 440 -20.40 28.51 -12.25
N ALA A 441 -19.34 27.67 -12.21
CA ALA A 441 -18.94 26.95 -11.01
C ALA A 441 -18.45 27.89 -9.90
N VAL A 442 -17.71 28.95 -10.23
CA VAL A 442 -17.31 29.98 -9.24
C VAL A 442 -18.54 30.67 -8.66
N HIS A 443 -19.52 31.03 -9.49
CA HIS A 443 -20.77 31.60 -9.02
C HIS A 443 -21.57 30.63 -8.13
N GLU A 444 -21.57 29.34 -8.46
CA GLU A 444 -22.18 28.31 -7.61
C GLU A 444 -21.49 28.22 -6.25
N VAL A 445 -20.15 28.19 -6.20
CA VAL A 445 -19.37 28.18 -4.96
C VAL A 445 -19.73 29.37 -4.06
N MET A 446 -19.85 30.57 -4.62
CA MET A 446 -20.19 31.78 -3.85
C MET A 446 -21.59 31.70 -3.21
N ARG A 447 -22.56 31.08 -3.89
CA ARG A 447 -23.94 30.95 -3.40
C ARG A 447 -24.13 29.78 -2.44
N THR A 448 -23.24 28.80 -2.48
CA THR A 448 -23.37 27.55 -1.74
C THR A 448 -22.84 27.70 -0.32
N GLN A 449 -23.60 27.21 0.65
CA GLN A 449 -23.16 27.08 2.05
C GLN A 449 -22.90 25.60 2.34
N VAL A 450 -21.73 25.31 2.92
CA VAL A 450 -21.33 23.95 3.26
C VAL A 450 -20.88 23.88 4.71
N ASP A 451 -21.10 22.71 5.32
CA ASP A 451 -20.50 22.38 6.60
C ASP A 451 -19.15 21.70 6.43
N PRO A 452 -18.21 21.93 7.37
CA PRO A 452 -17.04 21.08 7.48
C PRO A 452 -17.45 19.61 7.53
N PHE A 453 -16.87 18.82 6.63
CA PHE A 453 -17.25 17.43 6.42
C PHE A 453 -16.01 16.57 6.24
N LEU A 454 -15.98 15.41 6.88
CA LEU A 454 -14.95 14.41 6.70
C LEU A 454 -15.61 13.03 6.68
N PRO A 455 -15.38 12.20 5.65
CA PRO A 455 -15.86 10.82 5.64
C PRO A 455 -15.28 10.03 6.83
N TYR A 456 -16.08 9.12 7.39
CA TYR A 456 -15.74 8.42 8.64
C TYR A 456 -14.42 7.65 8.56
N GLU A 457 -14.12 7.02 7.42
CA GLU A 457 -12.90 6.26 7.16
C GLU A 457 -11.61 7.08 7.21
N TYR A 458 -11.69 8.41 7.16
CA TYR A 458 -10.55 9.32 7.32
C TYR A 458 -10.48 9.94 8.72
N THR A 459 -11.30 9.48 9.66
CA THR A 459 -11.20 9.84 11.09
C THR A 459 -10.27 8.87 11.82
N CYS A 460 -9.79 9.25 13.00
CA CYS A 460 -8.99 8.34 13.85
C CYS A 460 -9.74 7.03 14.11
N GLU A 461 -11.04 7.11 14.44
CA GLU A 461 -11.86 5.93 14.75
C GLU A 461 -12.08 5.05 13.52
N GLY A 462 -12.40 5.63 12.37
CA GLY A 462 -12.60 4.87 11.14
C GLY A 462 -11.31 4.21 10.64
N MET A 463 -10.15 4.85 10.77
CA MET A 463 -8.89 4.21 10.45
C MET A 463 -8.56 3.07 11.43
N LEU A 464 -8.81 3.24 12.73
CA LEU A 464 -8.60 2.17 13.72
C LEU A 464 -9.54 0.98 13.46
N GLU A 465 -10.79 1.22 13.11
CA GLU A 465 -11.76 0.19 12.76
C GLU A 465 -11.31 -0.62 11.53
N SER A 466 -10.85 0.05 10.46
CA SER A 466 -10.31 -0.62 9.28
C SER A 466 -8.98 -1.36 9.56
N ALA A 467 -8.14 -0.82 10.45
CA ALA A 467 -6.87 -1.43 10.85
C ALA A 467 -7.06 -2.75 11.63
N LEU A 468 -8.17 -2.90 12.38
CA LEU A 468 -8.48 -4.12 13.13
C LEU A 468 -8.65 -5.36 12.24
N VAL A 469 -9.09 -5.21 10.99
CA VAL A 469 -9.17 -6.30 10.00
C VAL A 469 -7.80 -6.90 9.71
N TRP A 470 -6.76 -6.06 9.73
CA TRP A 470 -5.39 -6.46 9.44
C TRP A 470 -4.66 -6.98 10.67
N ALA A 471 -5.31 -6.93 11.85
CA ALA A 471 -4.77 -7.48 13.07
C ALA A 471 -4.78 -9.02 12.98
N PRO A 472 -3.64 -9.68 13.24
CA PRO A 472 -3.51 -11.15 13.14
C PRO A 472 -4.27 -11.91 14.25
N ASN A 473 -5.12 -11.22 15.03
CA ASN A 473 -5.68 -11.71 16.28
C ASN A 473 -7.22 -11.72 16.35
N ILE A 474 -7.91 -11.46 15.25
CA ILE A 474 -9.29 -11.93 15.14
C ILE A 474 -9.18 -13.43 14.86
N THR A 475 -9.99 -14.25 15.51
CA THR A 475 -10.22 -15.64 15.08
C THR A 475 -10.75 -15.53 13.66
N ALA A 476 -9.84 -15.54 12.68
CA ALA A 476 -10.20 -15.22 11.32
C ALA A 476 -11.28 -16.23 10.91
N PRO A 477 -12.49 -15.78 10.55
CA PRO A 477 -13.48 -16.70 10.00
C PRO A 477 -12.84 -17.42 8.81
N ALA A 478 -13.30 -18.64 8.51
CA ALA A 478 -12.75 -19.46 7.43
C ALA A 478 -12.67 -18.70 6.09
N CYS A 479 -13.50 -17.66 5.91
CA CYS A 479 -13.39 -16.64 4.89
C CYS A 479 -13.71 -15.26 5.50
N TRP A 480 -12.91 -14.24 5.17
CA TRP A 480 -13.19 -12.83 5.45
C TRP A 480 -12.95 -11.99 4.17
N PRO A 481 -13.89 -11.11 3.77
CA PRO A 481 -15.24 -10.87 4.33
C PRO A 481 -16.15 -12.13 4.36
N PRO A 482 -17.24 -12.15 5.14
CA PRO A 482 -18.13 -13.31 5.20
C PRO A 482 -18.83 -13.54 3.85
N LEU A 483 -18.98 -14.80 3.46
CA LEU A 483 -19.65 -15.17 2.20
C LEU A 483 -21.10 -14.67 2.09
N SER A 484 -21.77 -14.38 3.22
CA SER A 484 -23.11 -13.78 3.22
C SER A 484 -23.16 -12.42 2.54
N ALA A 485 -22.05 -11.68 2.51
CA ALA A 485 -21.95 -10.38 1.86
C ALA A 485 -21.79 -10.48 0.33
N MET A 486 -21.52 -11.68 -0.20
CA MET A 486 -21.26 -11.88 -1.63
C MET A 486 -22.54 -11.69 -2.46
N GLN A 487 -22.47 -10.76 -3.40
CA GLN A 487 -23.48 -10.55 -4.44
C GLN A 487 -22.83 -10.77 -5.79
N LEU A 488 -23.25 -11.82 -6.49
CA LEU A 488 -22.68 -12.19 -7.78
C LEU A 488 -23.43 -11.49 -8.92
N LEU A 489 -22.69 -10.77 -9.77
CA LEU A 489 -23.20 -10.08 -10.95
C LEU A 489 -22.57 -10.63 -12.23
N LEU A 490 -23.28 -10.49 -13.34
CA LEU A 490 -22.72 -10.70 -14.68
C LEU A 490 -22.49 -9.34 -15.35
N ALA A 491 -21.23 -9.00 -15.61
CA ALA A 491 -20.87 -7.74 -16.23
C ALA A 491 -21.50 -7.56 -17.63
N GLN A 492 -21.79 -6.32 -17.98
CA GLN A 492 -22.12 -5.94 -19.35
C GLN A 492 -20.85 -5.98 -20.23
N GLU A 493 -21.05 -6.04 -21.54
CA GLU A 493 -19.95 -5.98 -22.51
C GLU A 493 -19.14 -4.69 -22.34
N GLY A 494 -17.81 -4.82 -22.31
CA GLY A 494 -16.92 -3.67 -22.15
C GLY A 494 -16.87 -3.09 -20.73
N VAL A 495 -17.48 -3.74 -19.72
CA VAL A 495 -17.50 -3.26 -18.34
C VAL A 495 -16.70 -4.20 -17.43
N SER A 496 -15.85 -3.62 -16.56
CA SER A 496 -15.08 -4.38 -15.56
C SER A 496 -15.95 -4.78 -14.36
N CYS A 497 -15.42 -5.63 -13.47
CA CYS A 497 -16.10 -5.91 -12.21
C CYS A 497 -16.13 -4.69 -11.28
N VAL A 498 -15.10 -3.83 -11.32
CA VAL A 498 -15.13 -2.52 -10.64
C VAL A 498 -16.36 -1.72 -11.09
N GLY A 499 -16.54 -1.54 -12.39
CA GLY A 499 -17.65 -0.77 -12.95
C GLY A 499 -19.02 -1.42 -12.67
N SER A 500 -19.10 -2.74 -12.81
CA SER A 500 -20.36 -3.48 -12.60
C SER A 500 -20.84 -3.39 -11.16
N CYS A 501 -19.96 -3.60 -10.18
CA CYS A 501 -20.33 -3.46 -8.77
C CYS A 501 -20.66 -2.00 -8.43
N GLN A 502 -19.89 -1.04 -8.94
CA GLN A 502 -20.09 0.38 -8.65
C GLN A 502 -21.46 0.91 -9.11
N VAL A 503 -21.96 0.49 -10.27
CA VAL A 503 -23.28 0.89 -10.78
C VAL A 503 -24.41 0.43 -9.85
N GLU A 504 -24.26 -0.74 -9.23
CA GLU A 504 -25.21 -1.29 -8.26
C GLU A 504 -25.01 -0.73 -6.83
N GLY A 505 -24.12 0.25 -6.63
CA GLY A 505 -23.81 0.80 -5.31
C GLY A 505 -23.03 -0.17 -4.41
N LEU A 506 -22.30 -1.11 -5.01
CA LEU A 506 -21.47 -2.11 -4.37
C LEU A 506 -19.98 -1.86 -4.66
N ILE A 507 -19.11 -2.66 -4.04
CA ILE A 507 -17.68 -2.73 -4.37
C ILE A 507 -17.30 -4.16 -4.76
N CYS A 508 -16.40 -4.32 -5.72
CA CYS A 508 -15.88 -5.64 -6.09
C CYS A 508 -15.03 -6.21 -4.92
N GLU A 509 -15.21 -7.49 -4.60
CA GLU A 509 -14.50 -8.17 -3.52
C GLU A 509 -13.67 -9.35 -4.07
N PRO A 510 -12.35 -9.18 -4.24
CA PRO A 510 -11.52 -10.20 -4.86
C PRO A 510 -11.39 -11.48 -4.01
N ALA A 511 -11.65 -11.42 -2.70
CA ALA A 511 -11.66 -12.60 -1.82
C ALA A 511 -12.69 -13.67 -2.24
N PHE A 512 -13.73 -13.25 -2.98
CA PHE A 512 -14.85 -14.10 -3.37
C PHE A 512 -14.66 -14.81 -4.71
N PHE A 513 -13.67 -14.42 -5.52
CA PHE A 513 -13.41 -15.09 -6.80
C PHE A 513 -13.23 -16.62 -6.70
N PRO A 514 -12.51 -17.18 -5.70
CA PRO A 514 -12.40 -18.64 -5.55
C PRO A 514 -13.74 -19.36 -5.39
N PHE A 515 -14.77 -18.68 -4.88
CA PHE A 515 -16.09 -19.25 -4.62
C PHE A 515 -17.03 -19.18 -5.82
N ILE A 516 -16.68 -18.41 -6.85
CA ILE A 516 -17.45 -18.24 -8.08
C ILE A 516 -16.74 -18.85 -9.30
N ASN A 517 -15.57 -19.44 -9.11
CA ASN A 517 -14.80 -20.11 -10.16
C ASN A 517 -15.22 -21.58 -10.32
N ASN A 518 -16.51 -21.83 -10.55
CA ASN A 518 -17.11 -23.15 -10.69
C ASN A 518 -18.35 -23.11 -11.61
N PRO A 519 -18.80 -24.26 -12.17
CA PRO A 519 -19.98 -24.32 -13.05
C PRO A 519 -21.27 -23.81 -12.41
N GLU A 520 -21.44 -23.99 -11.10
CA GLU A 520 -22.66 -23.61 -10.37
C GLU A 520 -22.86 -22.09 -10.38
N ALA A 521 -21.78 -21.30 -10.34
CA ALA A 521 -21.83 -19.84 -10.40
C ALA A 521 -22.43 -19.33 -11.72
N PHE A 522 -22.11 -19.97 -12.85
CA PHE A 522 -22.69 -19.63 -14.15
C PHE A 522 -24.19 -19.96 -14.19
N THR A 523 -24.55 -21.14 -13.68
CA THR A 523 -25.95 -21.59 -13.59
C THR A 523 -26.77 -20.65 -12.70
N GLY A 524 -26.22 -20.19 -11.58
CA GLY A 524 -26.84 -19.21 -10.69
C GLY A 524 -27.14 -17.87 -11.36
N LEU A 525 -26.31 -17.46 -12.32
CA LEU A 525 -26.52 -16.27 -13.17
C LEU A 525 -27.38 -16.54 -14.42
N ARG A 526 -27.98 -17.73 -14.53
CA ARG A 526 -28.77 -18.18 -15.68
C ARG A 526 -27.98 -18.19 -17.00
N VAL A 527 -26.66 -18.36 -16.91
CA VAL A 527 -25.78 -18.55 -18.06
C VAL A 527 -25.73 -20.03 -18.40
N HIS A 528 -25.93 -20.36 -19.68
CA HIS A 528 -25.79 -21.71 -20.20
C HIS A 528 -24.44 -21.83 -20.91
N CYS A 529 -23.55 -22.65 -20.36
CA CYS A 529 -22.24 -22.93 -20.93
C CYS A 529 -22.32 -24.21 -21.77
N GLU A 530 -22.09 -24.13 -23.09
CA GLU A 530 -22.01 -25.32 -23.95
C GLU A 530 -20.66 -26.03 -23.77
N ALA A 531 -19.61 -25.23 -23.58
CA ALA A 531 -18.27 -25.65 -23.21
C ALA A 531 -17.78 -24.85 -22.00
N LEU A 532 -17.01 -25.51 -21.14
CA LEU A 532 -16.37 -24.90 -19.98
C LEU A 532 -14.88 -25.20 -20.03
N GLU A 533 -14.08 -24.15 -20.15
CA GLU A 533 -12.62 -24.25 -20.24
C GLU A 533 -11.98 -23.61 -19.02
N ALA A 534 -10.80 -24.11 -18.64
CA ALA A 534 -10.01 -23.55 -17.55
C ALA A 534 -8.69 -23.04 -18.12
N GLU A 535 -8.40 -21.76 -17.93
CA GLU A 535 -7.29 -21.05 -18.58
C GLU A 535 -6.68 -19.98 -17.67
N VAL A 536 -5.51 -19.47 -18.05
CA VAL A 536 -4.76 -18.44 -17.31
C VAL A 536 -5.03 -17.07 -17.95
N ASN A 537 -5.94 -16.29 -17.36
CA ASN A 537 -6.23 -14.93 -17.83
C ASN A 537 -6.85 -14.10 -16.70
N HIS A 538 -6.34 -12.89 -16.45
CA HIS A 538 -6.84 -12.01 -15.38
C HIS A 538 -8.32 -11.58 -15.52
N ILE A 539 -8.94 -11.79 -16.70
CA ILE A 539 -10.35 -11.50 -16.94
C ILE A 539 -11.28 -12.60 -16.40
N PHE A 540 -10.78 -13.82 -16.16
CA PHE A 540 -11.60 -14.96 -15.75
C PHE A 540 -11.91 -14.96 -14.24
N PRO A 541 -13.09 -15.48 -13.80
CA PRO A 541 -14.10 -16.21 -14.60
C PRO A 541 -14.96 -15.32 -15.51
N ALA A 542 -15.26 -15.80 -16.71
CA ALA A 542 -16.01 -15.05 -17.71
C ALA A 542 -16.79 -15.94 -18.69
N VAL A 543 -17.69 -15.33 -19.45
CA VAL A 543 -18.48 -15.94 -20.52
C VAL A 543 -18.12 -15.23 -21.82
N SER A 544 -17.98 -15.97 -22.91
CA SER A 544 -17.83 -15.37 -24.24
C SER A 544 -19.06 -14.54 -24.62
N VAL A 545 -18.85 -13.45 -25.36
CA VAL A 545 -19.95 -12.66 -25.93
C VAL A 545 -20.67 -13.45 -27.03
N GLU A 546 -19.93 -14.27 -27.77
CA GLU A 546 -20.52 -15.23 -28.70
C GLU A 546 -20.97 -16.46 -27.90
N PRO A 547 -22.21 -16.97 -28.09
CA PRO A 547 -22.76 -18.02 -27.25
C PRO A 547 -21.90 -19.29 -27.30
N GLY A 548 -21.72 -19.93 -26.15
CA GLY A 548 -21.23 -21.32 -26.07
C GLY A 548 -20.10 -21.54 -25.08
N GLU A 549 -19.21 -20.57 -24.87
CA GLU A 549 -17.97 -20.80 -24.10
C GLU A 549 -17.95 -20.03 -22.77
N CYS A 550 -17.64 -20.76 -21.69
CA CYS A 550 -17.40 -20.23 -20.37
C CYS A 550 -15.97 -20.55 -19.92
N PHE A 551 -15.38 -19.65 -19.16
CA PHE A 551 -13.97 -19.72 -18.78
C PHE A 551 -13.80 -19.63 -17.26
N LEU A 552 -13.06 -20.58 -16.71
CA LEU A 552 -12.56 -20.62 -15.35
C LEU A 552 -11.10 -20.16 -15.28
N GLN A 553 -10.73 -19.54 -14.17
CA GLN A 553 -9.35 -19.19 -13.86
C GLN A 553 -8.55 -20.40 -13.38
N LYS A 554 -7.34 -20.60 -13.93
CA LYS A 554 -6.35 -21.59 -13.45
C LYS A 554 -5.35 -21.03 -12.45
N GLU A 555 -5.03 -19.74 -12.51
CA GLU A 555 -4.03 -19.09 -11.67
C GLU A 555 -4.70 -18.16 -10.63
N PRO A 556 -4.77 -18.55 -9.34
CA PRO A 556 -5.47 -17.78 -8.32
C PRO A 556 -4.91 -16.37 -8.09
N LEU A 557 -3.63 -16.11 -8.39
CA LEU A 557 -3.06 -14.76 -8.28
C LEU A 557 -3.54 -13.79 -9.37
N LEU A 558 -4.25 -14.28 -10.39
CA LEU A 558 -4.79 -13.47 -11.48
C LEU A 558 -6.27 -13.13 -11.32
N TYR A 559 -6.94 -13.56 -10.25
CA TYR A 559 -8.27 -13.03 -9.94
C TYR A 559 -8.21 -11.51 -9.81
N SER A 560 -9.03 -10.81 -10.61
CA SER A 560 -8.96 -9.35 -10.71
C SER A 560 -10.33 -8.69 -10.81
N CYS A 561 -10.57 -7.66 -10.03
CA CYS A 561 -11.69 -6.75 -10.20
C CYS A 561 -11.50 -5.85 -11.43
N ALA A 562 -10.26 -5.42 -11.68
CA ALA A 562 -9.87 -4.65 -12.86
C ALA A 562 -9.85 -5.50 -14.15
N GLY A 563 -9.71 -4.82 -15.29
CA GLY A 563 -9.63 -5.46 -16.60
C GLY A 563 -10.97 -5.56 -17.33
N VAL A 564 -10.88 -5.33 -18.64
CA VAL A 564 -11.98 -5.42 -19.62
C VAL A 564 -11.42 -6.09 -20.87
N GLN A 565 -12.19 -6.99 -21.47
CA GLN A 565 -11.88 -7.56 -22.78
C GLN A 565 -13.16 -7.61 -23.62
N ALA A 566 -13.09 -7.11 -24.86
CA ALA A 566 -14.27 -6.92 -25.71
C ALA A 566 -15.09 -8.19 -25.99
N LYS A 567 -14.45 -9.36 -25.92
CA LYS A 567 -15.06 -10.67 -26.21
C LYS A 567 -15.61 -11.39 -24.99
N HIS A 568 -15.51 -10.81 -23.80
CA HIS A 568 -15.86 -11.49 -22.55
C HIS A 568 -16.76 -10.64 -21.66
N ARG A 569 -17.77 -11.29 -21.07
CA ARG A 569 -18.57 -10.77 -19.96
C ARG A 569 -18.15 -11.47 -18.69
N ARG A 570 -17.82 -10.70 -17.66
CA ARG A 570 -17.17 -11.21 -16.45
C ARG A 570 -18.17 -11.60 -15.37
N LEU A 571 -17.88 -12.66 -14.64
CA LEU A 571 -18.57 -12.97 -13.39
C LEU A 571 -17.92 -12.15 -12.28
N CYS A 572 -18.69 -11.27 -11.66
CA CYS A 572 -18.19 -10.24 -10.78
C CYS A 572 -18.71 -10.44 -9.36
N PRO A 573 -17.83 -10.82 -8.42
CA PRO A 573 -18.21 -10.91 -7.02
C PRO A 573 -18.16 -9.51 -6.40
N CYS A 574 -19.32 -9.03 -5.99
CA CYS A 574 -19.47 -7.76 -5.31
C CYS A 574 -19.80 -7.98 -3.83
N ARG A 575 -19.63 -6.93 -3.02
CA ARG A 575 -20.14 -6.85 -1.67
C ARG A 575 -20.69 -5.46 -1.39
N ASP A 576 -21.52 -5.36 -0.36
CA ASP A 576 -21.92 -4.08 0.17
C ASP A 576 -20.81 -3.46 1.05
N PHE A 577 -21.02 -2.22 1.45
CA PHE A 577 -20.13 -1.50 2.35
C PHE A 577 -20.87 -0.55 3.27
N LEU A 578 -20.25 -0.23 4.41
CA LEU A 578 -20.74 0.78 5.34
C LEU A 578 -20.56 2.17 4.76
N ARG A 579 -21.58 3.03 4.86
CA ARG A 579 -21.50 4.39 4.33
C ARG A 579 -20.41 5.18 5.05
N GLY A 580 -19.42 5.62 4.29
CA GLY A 580 -18.25 6.33 4.84
C GLY A 580 -17.16 5.41 5.39
N GLN A 581 -17.28 4.08 5.22
CA GLN A 581 -16.27 3.06 5.55
C GLN A 581 -16.27 1.96 4.48
N VAL A 582 -15.66 2.25 3.33
CA VAL A 582 -15.72 1.38 2.13
C VAL A 582 -14.98 0.05 2.34
N ALA A 583 -13.98 0.03 3.22
CA ALA A 583 -13.24 -1.17 3.58
C ALA A 583 -14.11 -2.26 4.26
N MET A 584 -15.25 -1.89 4.85
CA MET A 584 -16.08 -2.79 5.66
C MET A 584 -17.43 -3.05 5.02
N CYS A 585 -17.84 -4.31 4.93
CA CYS A 585 -19.22 -4.71 4.66
C CYS A 585 -20.11 -4.55 5.91
N LYS A 586 -21.43 -4.63 5.76
CA LYS A 586 -22.34 -4.52 6.93
C LYS A 586 -22.16 -5.65 7.94
N ASP A 587 -21.83 -6.84 7.46
CA ASP A 587 -21.60 -8.03 8.28
C ASP A 587 -20.11 -8.20 8.67
N CYS A 588 -19.27 -7.18 8.45
CA CYS A 588 -17.83 -7.26 8.71
C CYS A 588 -17.42 -6.77 10.11
N VAL A 589 -18.37 -6.21 10.89
CA VAL A 589 -18.15 -5.59 12.21
C VAL A 589 -18.64 -6.50 13.33
#